data_AF-A0A8T9BTI5-F1
#
_entry.id   AF-A0A8T9BTI5-F1
#
_cell.length_a   1.000
_cell.length_b   1.000
_cell.length_c   1.000
_cell.angle_alpha   90.00
_cell.angle_beta   90.00
_cell.angle_gamma   90.00
#
_symmetry.space_group_name_H-M   'P 1'
#
loop_
_entity.id
_entity.type
_entity.pdbx_description
1 polymer ?
#
loop_
_entity_poly.entity_id
_entity_poly.type
_entity_poly.pdbx_seq_one_letter_code
_entity_poly.pdbx_strand_id
1 'polypeptide(L)' 'MPADTDPKQDKEVKAAQARQVIDVFHEISTLLNADLDRQTLSICISLIENGVNPEALASVVKELR' A
#
# COMPACT_ATOMS: atom_id res chain seq x y z
N MET A 1 26.55 12.16 25.04
CA MET A 1 25.94 10.85 25.33
C MET A 1 25.51 10.25 23.99
N PRO A 2 25.81 8.98 23.72
CA PRO A 2 25.60 8.36 22.41
C PRO A 2 24.10 8.21 22.14
N ALA A 3 23.72 8.39 20.89
CA ALA A 3 22.38 8.13 20.40
C ALA A 3 22.26 6.61 20.16
N ASP A 4 21.69 5.90 21.13
CA ASP A 4 21.15 4.56 20.91
C ASP A 4 19.77 4.71 20.27
N THR A 5 19.74 4.83 18.93
CA THR A 5 18.51 4.55 18.17
C THR A 5 18.38 3.04 18.03
N ASP A 6 17.54 2.44 18.87
CA ASP A 6 17.22 1.02 18.82
C ASP A 6 16.60 0.63 17.46
N PRO A 7 17.19 -0.30 16.69
CA PRO A 7 16.67 -0.74 15.39
C PRO A 7 15.29 -1.43 15.45
N LYS A 8 14.74 -1.64 16.65
CA LYS A 8 13.35 -2.11 16.86
C LYS A 8 12.33 -0.98 16.67
N GLN A 9 12.67 0.26 17.03
CA GLN A 9 11.77 1.41 16.92
C GLN A 9 11.55 1.78 15.44
N ASP A 10 12.60 1.76 14.61
CA ASP A 10 12.52 2.07 13.18
C ASP A 10 11.62 1.12 12.39
N LYS A 11 11.61 -0.18 12.76
CA LYS A 11 10.76 -1.18 12.12
C LYS A 11 9.29 -0.97 12.45
N GLU A 12 8.98 -0.63 13.70
CA GLU A 12 7.61 -0.38 14.14
C GLU A 12 7.05 0.90 13.51
N VAL A 13 7.88 1.95 13.39
CA VAL A 13 7.54 3.19 12.68
C VAL A 13 7.29 2.92 11.20
N LYS A 14 8.14 2.14 10.51
CA LYS A 14 7.91 1.76 9.10
C LYS A 14 6.62 0.96 8.91
N ALA A 15 6.34 0.01 9.80
CA ALA A 15 5.11 -0.79 9.72
C ALA A 15 3.85 0.07 9.94
N ALA A 16 3.91 1.03 10.86
CA ALA A 16 2.83 2.00 11.08
C ALA A 16 2.61 2.90 9.86
N GLN A 17 3.70 3.39 9.24
CA GLN A 17 3.64 4.20 8.02
C GLN A 17 3.01 3.41 6.85
N ALA A 18 3.40 2.16 6.63
CA ALA A 18 2.83 1.32 5.58
C ALA A 18 1.32 1.11 5.77
N ARG A 19 0.86 0.91 7.02
CA ARG A 19 -0.57 0.83 7.33
C ARG A 19 -1.31 2.13 7.03
N GLN A 20 -0.74 3.27 7.40
CA GLN A 20 -1.33 4.58 7.09
C GLN A 20 -1.44 4.82 5.59
N VAL A 21 -0.42 4.44 4.82
CA VAL A 21 -0.44 4.54 3.36
C VAL A 21 -1.60 3.72 2.80
N ILE A 22 -1.75 2.46 3.23
CA ILE A 22 -2.87 1.60 2.79
C ILE A 22 -4.22 2.18 3.18
N ASP A 23 -4.37 2.73 4.40
CA ASP A 23 -5.59 3.41 4.85
C ASP A 23 -5.98 4.54 3.90
N VAL A 24 -5.03 5.45 3.61
CA VAL A 24 -5.25 6.59 2.72
C VAL A 24 -5.63 6.12 1.32
N PHE A 25 -4.94 5.13 0.77
CA PHE A 25 -5.27 4.58 -0.55
C PHE A 25 -6.65 3.90 -0.57
N HIS A 26 -7.07 3.26 0.52
CA HIS A 26 -8.39 2.65 0.64
C HIS A 26 -9.50 3.70 0.71
N GLU A 27 -9.28 4.82 1.42
CA GLU A 27 -10.20 5.97 1.39
C GLU A 27 -10.33 6.56 -0.02
N ILE A 28 -9.20 6.75 -0.73
CA ILE A 28 -9.19 7.22 -2.12
C ILE A 28 -9.97 6.25 -3.03
N SER A 29 -9.75 4.94 -2.88
CA SER A 29 -10.47 3.88 -3.60
C SER A 29 -11.98 3.95 -3.36
N THR A 30 -12.39 4.13 -2.10
CA THR A 30 -13.80 4.28 -1.71
C THR A 30 -14.43 5.52 -2.34
N LEU A 31 -13.73 6.66 -2.28
CA LEU A 31 -14.17 7.92 -2.89
C LEU A 31 -14.36 7.81 -4.41
N LEU A 32 -13.46 7.06 -5.08
CA LEU A 32 -13.51 6.82 -6.51
C LEU A 32 -14.48 5.69 -6.91
N ASN A 33 -15.20 5.09 -5.95
CA ASN A 33 -16.04 3.90 -6.18
C ASN A 33 -15.27 2.73 -6.82
N ALA A 34 -13.96 2.69 -6.58
CA ALA A 34 -13.06 1.68 -7.13
C ALA A 34 -13.09 0.38 -6.32
N ASP A 35 -13.78 0.34 -5.16
CA ASP A 35 -14.07 -0.85 -4.34
C ASP A 35 -12.89 -1.84 -4.20
N LEU A 36 -11.67 -1.32 -4.08
CA LEU A 36 -10.50 -2.15 -3.77
C LEU A 36 -10.39 -2.36 -2.27
N ASP A 37 -10.46 -3.62 -1.84
CA ASP A 37 -10.14 -4.04 -0.48
C ASP A 37 -8.67 -3.76 -0.12
N ARG A 38 -8.38 -3.58 1.17
CA ARG A 38 -7.02 -3.36 1.69
C ARG A 38 -6.03 -4.45 1.27
N GLN A 39 -6.46 -5.70 1.19
CA GLN A 39 -5.60 -6.79 0.71
C GLN A 39 -5.23 -6.59 -0.76
N THR A 40 -6.20 -6.28 -1.61
CA THR A 40 -5.98 -6.04 -3.04
C THR A 40 -5.05 -4.85 -3.26
N LEU A 41 -5.25 -3.76 -2.51
CA LEU A 41 -4.37 -2.60 -2.53
C LEU A 41 -2.92 -2.94 -2.15
N SER A 42 -2.72 -3.74 -1.10
CA SER A 42 -1.39 -4.20 -0.69
C SER A 42 -0.69 -5.03 -1.78
N ILE A 43 -1.44 -5.92 -2.44
CA ILE A 43 -0.95 -6.71 -3.57
C ILE A 43 -0.61 -5.81 -4.75
N CYS A 44 -1.48 -4.84 -5.08
CA CYS A 44 -1.24 -3.91 -6.18
C CYS A 44 0.02 -3.08 -5.96
N ILE A 45 0.22 -2.54 -4.74
CA ILE A 45 1.42 -1.80 -4.38
C ILE A 45 2.65 -2.70 -4.54
N SER A 46 2.61 -3.92 -4.02
CA SER A 46 3.71 -4.88 -4.16
C SER A 46 4.04 -5.18 -5.63
N LEU A 47 3.03 -5.34 -6.49
CA LEU A 47 3.23 -5.55 -7.93
C LEU A 47 3.86 -4.33 -8.60
N ILE A 48 3.40 -3.12 -8.26
CA ILE A 48 3.97 -1.87 -8.78
C ILE A 48 5.43 -1.71 -8.32
N GLU A 49 5.75 -2.03 -7.07
CA GLU A 49 7.13 -2.04 -6.55
C GLU A 49 8.02 -3.07 -7.27
N ASN A 50 7.43 -4.16 -7.79
CA ASN A 50 8.12 -5.14 -8.63
C ASN A 50 8.23 -4.71 -10.12
N GLY A 51 7.79 -3.50 -10.47
CA GLY A 51 7.89 -2.94 -11.83
C GLY A 51 6.71 -3.24 -12.74
N VAL A 52 5.59 -3.72 -12.20
CA VAL A 52 4.35 -3.88 -12.96
C VAL A 52 3.75 -2.51 -13.30
N ASN A 53 3.29 -2.34 -14.54
CA ASN A 53 2.66 -1.10 -14.97
C ASN A 53 1.32 -0.89 -14.24
N PRO A 54 1.13 0.24 -13.52
CA PRO A 54 -0.10 0.51 -12.78
C PRO A 54 -1.34 0.62 -13.66
N GLU A 55 -1.23 1.10 -14.90
CA GLU A 55 -2.37 1.19 -15.83
C GLU A 55 -2.83 -0.20 -16.28
N ALA A 56 -1.87 -1.08 -16.62
CA ALA A 56 -2.17 -2.45 -17.00
C ALA A 56 -2.80 -3.21 -15.81
N LEU A 57 -2.25 -3.00 -14.61
CA LEU A 57 -2.79 -3.58 -13.38
C LEU A 57 -4.23 -3.10 -13.10
N ALA A 58 -4.52 -1.81 -13.28
CA ALA A 58 -5.86 -1.27 -13.12
C ALA A 58 -6.86 -1.89 -14.12
N SER A 59 -6.42 -2.17 -15.35
CA SER A 59 -7.24 -2.83 -16.37
C SER A 59 -7.57 -4.27 -15.96
N VAL A 60 -6.58 -5.03 -15.50
CA VAL A 60 -6.74 -6.41 -15.01
C VAL A 60 -7.64 -6.46 -13.77
N VAL A 61 -7.48 -5.54 -12.83
CA VAL A 61 -8.33 -5.46 -11.63
C VAL A 61 -9.77 -5.13 -12.01
N LYS A 62 -10.01 -4.30 -13.03
CA LYS A 62 -11.36 -4.03 -13.54
C LYS A 62 -11.98 -5.23 -14.26
N GLU A 63 -11.19 -6.00 -15.02
CA GLU A 63 -11.68 -7.19 -15.72
C GLU A 63 -11.98 -8.38 -14.78
N LEU A 64 -11.25 -8.49 -13.66
CA LEU A 64 -11.44 -9.57 -12.68
C LEU A 64 -12.60 -9.31 -11.69
N ARG A 65 -13.24 -8.14 -11.76
CA ARG A 65 -14.30 -7.71 -10.86
C ARG A 65 -15.70 -7.85 -11.46
#